data_AF-A0A1H0VZZ1-F1
#
_entry.id   AF-A0A1H0VZZ1-F1
#
_cell.length_a   1.000
_cell.length_b   1.000
_cell.length_c   1.000
_cell.angle_alpha   90.00
_cell.angle_beta   90.00
_cell.angle_gamma   90.00
#
_symmetry.space_group_name_H-M   'P 1'
#
loop_
_entity.id
_entity.type
_entity.pdbx_description
1 polymer ?
#
loop_
_entity_poly.entity_id
_entity_poly.type
_entity_poly.pdbx_seq_one_letter_code
_entity_poly.pdbx_strand_id
1 'polypeptide(L)' 'MTAISKVKETLATLKGSEATLGMYSLQERDKEASTIYNQASKEISKIKTDLEKRIGVMEFEEPQYKGN' A
#
# COMPACT_ATOMS: atom_id res chain seq x y z
N MET A 1 1.90 3.74 20.17
CA MET A 1 1.98 3.32 18.76
C MET A 1 2.08 1.80 18.76
N THR A 2 1.01 1.09 18.41
CA THR A 2 1.02 -0.38 18.40
C THR A 2 1.62 -0.90 17.09
N ALA A 3 1.92 -2.20 17.03
CA ALA A 3 2.41 -2.82 15.80
C ALA A 3 1.42 -2.59 14.64
N ILE A 4 0.11 -2.66 14.88
CA ILE A 4 -0.89 -2.42 13.84
C ILE A 4 -0.88 -0.97 13.34
N SER A 5 -0.62 0.01 14.21
CA SER A 5 -0.53 1.42 13.80
C SER A 5 0.58 1.62 12.76
N LYS A 6 1.75 1.00 12.96
CA LYS A 6 2.88 1.08 12.02
C LYS A 6 2.56 0.42 10.68
N VAL A 7 1.86 -0.72 10.70
CA VAL A 7 1.44 -1.41 9.48
C VAL A 7 0.41 -0.58 8.69
N LYS A 8 -0.55 0.04 9.38
CA LYS A 8 -1.52 0.96 8.77
C LYS A 8 -0.86 2.21 8.18
N GLU A 9 0.11 2.79 8.87
CA GLU A 9 0.91 3.92 8.38
C GLU A 9 1.67 3.55 7.10
N THR A 10 2.34 2.39 7.10
CA THR A 10 3.05 1.86 5.92
C THR A 10 2.10 1.68 4.73
N LEU A 11 0.91 1.13 4.97
CA LEU A 11 -0.12 0.99 3.93
C LEU A 11 -0.54 2.35 3.36
N ALA A 12 -0.69 3.37 4.20
CA ALA A 12 -1.05 4.72 3.76
C ALA A 12 0.07 5.35 2.90
N THR A 13 1.33 5.20 3.30
CA THR A 13 2.48 5.63 2.49
C THR A 13 2.49 4.96 1.13
N LEU A 14 2.30 3.64 1.07
CA LEU A 14 2.27 2.90 -0.19
C LEU A 14 1.12 3.33 -1.12
N LYS A 15 -0.07 3.63 -0.57
CA LYS A 15 -1.19 4.19 -1.34
C LYS A 15 -0.82 5.53 -1.99
N GLY A 16 -0.14 6.41 -1.25
CA GLY A 16 0.39 7.66 -1.78
C GLY A 16 1.42 7.43 -2.89
N SER A 17 2.42 6.58 -2.64
CA SER A 17 3.47 6.27 -3.61
C SER A 17 2.92 5.65 -4.91
N GLU A 18 1.96 4.73 -4.82
CA GLU A 18 1.30 4.13 -5.99
C GLU A 18 0.60 5.18 -6.87
N ALA A 19 -0.13 6.11 -6.24
CA ALA A 19 -0.80 7.20 -6.94
C ALA A 19 0.21 8.15 -7.60
N THR A 20 1.31 8.47 -6.91
CA THR A 20 2.39 9.28 -7.48
C THR A 20 3.04 8.61 -8.69
N LEU A 21 3.29 7.30 -8.64
CA LEU A 21 3.83 6.55 -9.79
C LEU A 21 2.85 6.52 -10.96
N GLY A 22 1.55 6.39 -10.69
CA GLY A 22 0.51 6.52 -11.73
C GLY A 22 0.55 7.90 -12.41
N MET A 23 0.70 8.97 -11.63
CA MET A 23 0.85 10.32 -12.17
C MET A 23 2.11 10.46 -13.03
N TYR A 24 3.25 9.91 -12.59
CA TYR A 24 4.49 9.92 -13.38
C TYR A 24 4.33 9.17 -14.70
N SER A 25 3.70 7.98 -14.68
CA SER A 25 3.42 7.23 -15.91
C SER A 25 2.58 8.02 -16.92
N LEU A 26 1.58 8.78 -16.45
CA LEU A 26 0.71 9.59 -17.30
C LEU A 26 1.41 10.83 -17.87
N GLN A 27 2.36 11.40 -17.15
CA GLN A 27 3.10 12.61 -17.55
C GLN A 27 4.35 12.30 -18.38
N GLU A 28 4.88 11.09 -18.28
CA GLU A 28 6.12 10.67 -18.92
C GLU A 28 5.96 10.50 -20.44
N ARG A 29 6.94 10.99 -21.19
CA ARG A 29 7.00 10.87 -22.66
C ARG A 29 7.81 9.65 -23.09
N ASP A 30 8.79 9.28 -22.29
CA ASP A 30 9.58 8.08 -22.53
C ASP A 30 8.74 6.82 -22.24
N LYS A 31 8.55 5.98 -23.25
CA LYS A 31 7.69 4.79 -23.14
C LYS A 31 8.26 3.74 -22.19
N GLU A 32 9.58 3.64 -22.09
CA GLU A 32 10.24 2.68 -21.22
C GLU A 32 10.06 3.11 -19.76
N ALA A 33 10.33 4.38 -19.44
CA ALA A 33 10.11 4.96 -18.11
C ALA A 33 8.63 4.88 -17.69
N SER A 34 7.69 5.20 -18.59
CA SER A 34 6.25 5.04 -18.30
C SER A 34 5.88 3.58 -18.00
N THR A 35 6.50 2.62 -18.69
CA THR A 35 6.31 1.18 -18.40
C THR A 35 6.86 0.81 -17.02
N ILE A 36 8.03 1.32 -16.66
CA ILE A 36 8.65 1.08 -15.34
C ILE A 36 7.76 1.61 -14.22
N TYR A 37 7.23 2.84 -14.32
CA TYR A 37 6.32 3.39 -13.32
C TYR A 37 5.04 2.55 -13.16
N ASN A 38 4.47 2.08 -14.28
CA ASN A 38 3.32 1.19 -14.25
C ASN A 38 3.62 -0.17 -13.60
N GLN A 39 4.80 -0.75 -13.88
CA GLN A 39 5.23 -2.00 -13.25
C GLN A 39 5.42 -1.83 -11.74
N ALA A 40 6.09 -0.76 -11.33
CA ALA A 40 6.28 -0.44 -9.91
C ALA A 40 4.93 -0.22 -9.19
N SER A 41 4.00 0.50 -9.82
CA SER A 41 2.64 0.69 -9.30
C SER A 41 1.92 -0.65 -9.09
N LYS A 42 2.00 -1.58 -10.06
CA LYS A 42 1.42 -2.93 -9.94
C LYS A 42 2.03 -3.75 -8.80
N GLU A 43 3.34 -3.68 -8.60
CA GLU A 43 3.97 -4.36 -7.46
C GLU A 43 3.51 -3.77 -6.12
N ILE A 44 3.39 -2.44 -6.03
CA ILE A 44 2.82 -1.80 -4.84
C ILE A 44 1.37 -2.24 -4.62
N SER A 45 0.55 -2.37 -5.67
CA SER A 45 -0.83 -2.88 -5.54
C SER A 45 -0.87 -4.26 -4.87
N LYS A 46 0.01 -5.18 -5.26
CA LYS A 46 0.10 -6.52 -4.63
C LYS A 46 0.47 -6.42 -3.15
N ILE A 47 1.52 -5.64 -2.84
CA ILE A 47 1.98 -5.45 -1.45
C ILE A 47 0.86 -4.84 -0.60
N LYS A 48 0.14 -3.84 -1.11
CA LYS A 48 -1.01 -3.23 -0.41
C LYS A 48 -2.07 -4.27 -0.08
N THR A 49 -2.45 -5.12 -1.03
CA THR A 49 -3.44 -6.18 -0.80
C THR A 49 -3.00 -7.14 0.31
N ASP A 50 -1.72 -7.50 0.35
CA ASP A 50 -1.21 -8.38 1.40
C ASP A 50 -1.15 -7.69 2.77
N LEU A 51 -0.81 -6.39 2.81
CA LEU A 51 -0.87 -5.60 4.04
C LEU A 51 -2.30 -5.41 4.54
N GLU A 52 -3.28 -5.20 3.65
CA GLU A 52 -4.70 -5.09 4.02
C GLU A 52 -5.20 -6.39 4.66
N LYS A 53 -4.85 -7.55 4.08
CA LYS A 53 -5.15 -8.87 4.70
C LYS A 53 -4.49 -9.00 6.07
N ARG A 54 -3.20 -8.62 6.19
CA ARG A 54 -2.46 -8.71 7.45
C ARG A 54 -3.06 -7.82 8.53
N ILE A 55 -3.46 -6.60 8.18
CA ILE A 55 -4.16 -5.68 9.08
C ILE A 55 -5.44 -6.33 9.59
N GLY A 56 -6.25 -6.92 8.70
CA GLY A 56 -7.47 -7.61 9.11
C GLY A 56 -7.20 -8.68 10.18
N VAL A 57 -6.19 -9.54 9.99
CA VAL A 57 -5.80 -10.54 11.00
C VAL A 57 -5.36 -9.89 12.31
N MET A 58 -4.55 -8.83 12.25
CA MET A 58 -4.07 -8.13 13.44
C MET A 58 -5.20 -7.44 14.20
N GLU A 59 -6.22 -6.90 13.52
CA GLU A 59 -7.39 -6.31 14.18
C GLU A 59 -8.12 -7.34 15.04
N PHE A 60 -8.30 -8.57 14.57
CA PHE A 60 -8.90 -9.64 15.38
C PHE A 60 -8.06 -10.06 16.60
N GLU A 61 -6.74 -9.86 16.54
CA GLU A 61 -5.83 -10.20 17.63
C GLU A 61 -5.83 -9.15 18.74
N GLU A 62 -6.12 -7.88 18.42
CA GLU A 62 -6.02 -6.80 19.40
C GLU A 62 -7.19 -6.77 20.41
N PRO A 63 -6.90 -6.58 21.72
CA PRO A 63 -7.91 -6.59 22.78
C PRO A 63 -9.06 -5.61 22.55
N GLN A 64 -8.78 -4.48 21.91
CA GLN A 64 -9.74 -3.41 21.64
C GLN A 64 -10.82 -3.77 20.61
N TYR A 65 -10.62 -4.82 19.80
CA TYR A 65 -11.62 -5.33 18.84
C TYR A 65 -12.27 -6.64 19.31
N LYS A 66 -11.72 -7.27 20.34
CA LYS A 66 -12.36 -8.36 21.07
C LYS A 66 -13.38 -7.72 21.99
N GLY A 67 -14.60 -7.50 21.49
CA GLY A 67 -15.71 -7.03 22.32
C GLY A 67 -15.78 -7.84 23.61
N ASN A 68 -15.95 -7.16 24.75
CA ASN A 68 -16.16 -7.79 26.05
C ASN A 68 -17.29 -8.82 26.01
#